data_AF-A0A9P7AGB7-F1
#
_entry.id   AF-A0A9P7AGB7-F1
#
_cell.length_a   1.000
_cell.length_b   1.000
_cell.length_c   1.000
_cell.angle_alpha   90.00
_cell.angle_beta   90.00
_cell.angle_gamma   90.00
#
_symmetry.space_group_name_H-M   'P 1'
#
loop_
_entity.id
_entity.type
_entity.pdbx_description
1 polymer ?
#
loop_
_entity_poly.entity_id
_entity_poly.type
_entity_poly.pdbx_seq_one_letter_code
_entity_poly.pdbx_strand_id
1 'polypeptide(L)'
;MPTIHWEKKNSPHTARLIEWCKINQDARLKIFSDSAKDAKEEGRTRQQMTTQKNTYMQQLAASVFAGDEDLKVREYFQAHFLAFLLTRCFRLHKKYNEINLQLGQTDAGLSFEELNENEKTRTLLDRLLQTFPWWVDLHRWWRTNPAYNTSFSTADPGQDFSAEAMDV
;
A
#
# COMPACT_ATOMS: atom_id res chain seq x y z
N MET A 1 -0.37 27.88 4.27
CA MET A 1 -0.14 26.45 3.97
C MET A 1 -0.26 26.27 2.46
N PRO A 2 0.79 25.83 1.74
CA PRO A 2 0.70 25.52 0.32
C PRO A 2 -0.24 24.32 0.07
N THR A 3 -1.01 24.35 -1.02
CA THR A 3 -1.94 23.27 -1.38
C THR A 3 -1.23 22.23 -2.25
N ILE A 4 -1.10 21.00 -1.77
CA ILE A 4 -0.65 19.86 -2.57
C ILE A 4 -1.83 19.01 -3.01
N HIS A 5 -1.92 18.74 -4.31
CA HIS A 5 -2.93 17.86 -4.88
C HIS A 5 -2.42 16.42 -4.96
N TRP A 6 -2.52 15.70 -3.84
CA TRP A 6 -2.11 14.31 -3.71
C TRP A 6 -2.93 13.32 -4.55
N GLU A 7 -4.20 13.62 -4.77
CA GLU A 7 -5.17 12.70 -5.41
C GLU A 7 -5.27 12.88 -6.92
N LYS A 8 -4.44 13.74 -7.54
CA LYS A 8 -4.36 13.79 -9.01
C LYS A 8 -3.80 12.45 -9.50
N LYS A 9 -4.42 11.90 -10.56
CA LYS A 9 -4.01 10.65 -11.23
C LYS A 9 -2.49 10.56 -11.45
N ASN A 10 -1.86 11.69 -11.75
CA ASN A 10 -0.42 11.82 -11.98
C ASN A 10 0.27 12.68 -10.91
N SER A 11 -0.13 12.55 -9.64
CA SER A 11 0.50 13.29 -8.54
C SER A 11 2.01 13.05 -8.52
N PRO A 12 2.86 14.06 -8.82
CA PRO A 12 4.30 13.88 -8.85
C PRO A 12 4.86 13.52 -7.48
N HIS A 13 4.19 13.96 -6.40
CA HIS A 13 4.54 13.61 -5.03
C HIS A 13 4.26 12.15 -4.72
N THR A 14 3.13 11.61 -5.16
CA THR A 14 2.83 10.19 -4.96
C THR A 14 3.76 9.31 -5.81
N ALA A 15 4.05 9.70 -7.04
CA ALA A 15 5.04 9.01 -7.88
C ALA A 15 6.42 8.96 -7.20
N ARG A 16 6.93 10.10 -6.73
CA ARG A 16 8.20 10.19 -5.99
C ARG A 16 8.20 9.34 -4.71
N LEU A 17 7.08 9.30 -3.98
CA LEU A 17 6.92 8.46 -2.80
C LEU A 17 7.04 6.97 -3.15
N ILE A 18 6.29 6.52 -4.16
CA ILE A 18 6.28 5.12 -4.60
C ILE A 18 7.66 4.71 -5.12
N GLU A 19 8.31 5.53 -5.95
CA GLU A 19 9.66 5.26 -6.47
C GLU A 19 10.70 5.17 -5.35
N TRP A 20 10.64 6.08 -4.37
CA TRP A 20 11.53 6.00 -3.21
C TRP A 20 11.31 4.70 -2.43
N CYS A 21 10.07 4.25 -2.25
CA CYS A 21 9.75 2.99 -1.58
C CYS A 21 10.22 1.74 -2.37
N LYS A 22 10.29 1.80 -3.70
CA LYS A 22 10.86 0.71 -4.52
C LYS A 22 12.36 0.56 -4.30
N ILE A 23 13.07 1.69 -4.24
CA ILE A 23 14.52 1.73 -4.06
C ILE A 23 14.91 1.39 -2.61
N ASN A 24 14.15 1.87 -1.62
CA ASN A 24 14.50 1.78 -0.20
C ASN A 24 13.66 0.71 0.51
N GLN A 25 13.84 -0.57 0.15
CA GLN A 25 12.99 -1.67 0.61
C GLN A 25 12.95 -1.81 2.15
N ASP A 26 14.11 -1.75 2.83
CA ASP A 26 14.16 -1.81 4.29
C ASP A 26 13.41 -0.65 4.95
N ALA A 27 13.55 0.55 4.39
CA ALA A 27 12.86 1.72 4.92
C ALA A 27 11.34 1.63 4.64
N ARG A 28 10.95 1.12 3.47
CA ARG A 28 9.56 0.80 3.12
C ARG A 28 8.96 -0.19 4.12
N LEU A 29 9.65 -1.28 4.46
CA LEU A 29 9.17 -2.25 5.45
C LEU A 29 9.00 -1.62 6.83
N LYS A 30 9.83 -0.64 7.21
CA LYS A 30 9.69 0.07 8.49
C LYS A 30 8.59 1.13 8.48
N ILE A 31 8.29 1.73 7.32
CA ILE A 31 7.22 2.72 7.13
C ILE A 31 5.85 2.03 7.02
N PHE A 32 5.78 0.95 6.23
CA PHE A 32 4.55 0.22 5.98
C PHE A 32 4.40 -1.04 6.83
N SER A 33 5.34 -1.38 7.71
CA SER A 33 5.36 -2.65 8.44
C SER A 33 5.38 -3.88 7.53
N ASP A 34 6.13 -4.87 7.96
CA ASP A 34 6.31 -6.10 7.21
C ASP A 34 5.19 -7.12 7.46
N SER A 35 4.98 -8.00 6.47
CA SER A 35 4.08 -9.14 6.57
C SER A 35 4.72 -10.23 7.43
N ALA A 36 3.98 -10.77 8.40
CA ALA A 36 4.47 -11.89 9.19
C ALA A 36 4.66 -13.16 8.34
N LYS A 37 3.85 -13.31 7.29
CA LYS A 37 3.94 -14.44 6.35
C LYS A 37 5.23 -14.35 5.53
N ASP A 38 5.46 -13.23 4.85
CA ASP A 38 6.63 -13.04 3.98
C ASP A 38 7.93 -13.14 4.80
N ALA A 39 7.98 -12.56 6.00
CA ALA A 39 9.13 -12.70 6.89
C ALA A 39 9.45 -14.16 7.22
N LYS A 40 8.41 -14.97 7.51
CA LYS A 40 8.56 -16.40 7.81
C LYS A 40 9.01 -17.20 6.59
N GLU A 41 8.42 -16.95 5.42
CA GLU A 41 8.77 -17.61 4.15
C GLU A 41 10.21 -17.29 3.74
N GLU A 42 10.67 -16.06 3.98
CA GLU A 42 12.05 -15.62 3.73
C GLU A 42 13.04 -16.00 4.85
N GLY A 43 12.58 -16.67 5.92
CA GLY A 43 13.43 -17.08 7.05
C GLY A 43 14.03 -15.92 7.86
N ARG A 44 13.43 -14.73 7.78
CA ARG A 44 13.92 -13.49 8.43
C ARG A 44 13.00 -13.05 9.56
N THR A 45 13.53 -12.25 10.48
CA THR A 45 12.69 -11.61 11.49
C THR A 45 11.81 -10.54 10.86
N ARG A 46 10.53 -10.51 11.27
CA ARG A 46 9.56 -9.50 10.83
C ARG A 46 10.05 -8.09 11.16
N GLN A 47 10.09 -7.21 10.17
CA GLN A 47 10.45 -5.80 10.39
C GLN A 47 9.21 -4.98 10.79
N GLN A 48 9.32 -4.21 11.86
CA GLN A 48 8.26 -3.30 12.29
C GLN A 48 8.82 -1.91 12.54
N MET A 49 7.92 -0.95 12.71
CA MET A 49 8.25 0.44 12.93
C MET A 49 9.17 0.60 14.15
N THR A 50 10.35 1.18 13.95
CA THR A 50 11.38 1.35 14.98
C THR A 50 11.38 2.77 15.56
N THR A 51 12.19 3.01 16.60
CA THR A 51 12.47 4.36 17.12
C THR A 51 13.05 5.32 16.06
N GLN A 52 13.58 4.79 14.95
CA GLN A 52 14.13 5.57 13.83
C GLN A 52 13.08 5.95 12.77
N LYS A 53 11.78 5.74 13.03
CA LYS A 53 10.68 6.12 12.11
C LYS A 53 10.84 7.53 11.55
N ASN A 54 11.20 8.49 12.40
CA ASN A 54 11.34 9.89 11.99
C ASN A 54 12.46 10.07 10.96
N THR A 55 13.56 9.32 11.09
CA THR A 55 14.67 9.35 10.13
C THR A 55 14.23 8.88 8.74
N TYR A 56 13.53 7.75 8.66
CA TYR A 56 13.03 7.24 7.38
C TYR A 56 11.97 8.16 6.78
N MET A 57 11.09 8.72 7.61
CA MET A 57 10.09 9.69 7.17
C MET A 57 10.73 10.99 6.67
N GLN A 58 11.83 11.43 7.28
CA GLN A 58 12.59 12.60 6.82
C GLN A 58 13.29 12.34 5.48
N GLN A 59 13.89 11.16 5.30
CA GLN A 59 14.49 10.77 4.02
C GLN A 59 13.43 10.69 2.90
N LEU A 60 12.27 10.11 3.20
CA LEU A 60 11.13 10.08 2.29
C LEU A 60 10.66 11.51 1.96
N ALA A 61 10.55 12.39 2.95
CA ALA A 61 10.17 13.78 2.75
C ALA A 61 11.13 14.51 1.82
N ALA A 62 12.44 14.33 2.02
CA ALA A 62 13.45 14.89 1.13
C ALA A 62 13.25 14.39 -0.31
N SER A 63 13.04 13.09 -0.52
CA SER A 63 12.80 12.55 -1.86
C SER A 63 11.50 13.06 -2.50
N VAL A 64 10.46 13.29 -1.70
CA VAL A 64 9.14 13.70 -2.19
C VAL A 64 9.09 15.19 -2.50
N PHE A 65 9.72 16.05 -1.69
CA PHE A 65 9.55 17.50 -1.78
C PHE A 65 10.78 18.25 -2.32
N ALA A 66 12.00 17.70 -2.25
CA ALA A 66 13.21 18.46 -2.63
C ALA A 66 13.21 18.96 -4.08
N GLY A 67 12.53 18.23 -4.98
CA GLY A 67 12.37 18.60 -6.38
C GLY A 67 11.20 19.54 -6.69
N ASP A 68 10.49 20.05 -5.68
CA ASP A 68 9.42 21.03 -5.93
C ASP A 68 9.99 22.41 -6.30
N GLU A 69 9.46 23.00 -7.38
CA GLU A 69 9.88 24.32 -7.86
C GLU A 69 9.59 25.43 -6.84
N ASP A 70 8.43 25.34 -6.16
CA ASP A 70 8.02 26.31 -5.16
C ASP A 70 8.84 26.15 -3.87
N LEU A 71 9.67 27.15 -3.56
CA LEU A 71 10.45 27.20 -2.33
C LEU A 71 9.55 27.15 -1.09
N LYS A 72 8.36 27.75 -1.11
CA LYS A 72 7.43 27.73 0.02
C LYS A 72 6.89 26.32 0.28
N VAL A 73 6.70 25.53 -0.77
CA VAL A 73 6.36 24.11 -0.64
C VAL A 73 7.53 23.39 0.02
N ARG A 74 8.75 23.54 -0.50
CA ARG A 74 9.94 22.89 0.06
C ARG A 74 10.13 23.19 1.55
N GLU A 75 10.13 24.46 1.93
CA GLU A 75 10.33 24.88 3.33
C GLU A 75 9.20 24.42 4.25
N TYR A 76 7.95 24.61 3.84
CA TYR A 76 6.80 24.26 4.67
C TYR A 76 6.73 22.75 4.94
N PHE A 77 6.95 21.93 3.91
CA PHE A 77 6.88 20.48 4.07
C PHE A 77 8.11 19.90 4.74
N GLN A 78 9.29 20.53 4.69
CA GLN A 78 10.43 20.14 5.53
C GLN A 78 10.16 20.36 7.03
N ALA A 79 9.42 21.40 7.41
CA ALA A 79 9.08 21.65 8.82
C ALA A 79 7.94 20.75 9.34
N HIS A 80 7.06 20.26 8.45
CA HIS A 80 5.83 19.56 8.82
C HIS A 80 5.68 18.16 8.21
N PHE A 81 6.74 17.59 7.66
CA PHE A 81 6.68 16.38 6.81
C PHE A 81 5.95 15.20 7.45
N LEU A 82 6.16 14.97 8.75
CA LEU A 82 5.69 13.76 9.42
C LEU A 82 4.17 13.64 9.35
N ALA A 83 3.44 14.72 9.69
CA ALA A 83 1.98 14.71 9.66
C ALA A 83 1.44 14.48 8.23
N PHE A 84 2.06 15.11 7.23
CA PHE A 84 1.63 15.02 5.84
C PHE A 84 1.88 13.65 5.24
N LEU A 85 3.08 13.10 5.43
CA LEU A 85 3.43 11.78 4.92
C LEU A 85 2.60 10.69 5.59
N LEU A 86 2.39 10.76 6.92
CA LEU A 86 1.51 9.82 7.61
C LEU A 86 0.08 9.88 7.09
N THR A 87 -0.45 11.09 6.91
CA THR A 87 -1.79 11.29 6.32
C THR A 87 -1.86 10.72 4.90
N ARG A 88 -0.79 10.89 4.10
CA ARG A 88 -0.75 10.35 2.74
C ARG A 88 -0.69 8.82 2.74
N CYS A 89 0.16 8.22 3.56
CA CYS A 89 0.25 6.76 3.72
C CYS A 89 -1.10 6.16 4.13
N PHE A 90 -1.79 6.79 5.08
CA PHE A 90 -3.14 6.37 5.48
C PHE A 90 -4.14 6.43 4.32
N ARG A 91 -4.10 7.50 3.50
CA ARG A 91 -4.98 7.60 2.31
C ARG A 91 -4.66 6.57 1.24
N LEU A 92 -3.38 6.27 1.00
CA LEU A 92 -2.97 5.19 0.09
C LEU A 92 -3.52 3.85 0.57
N HIS A 93 -3.40 3.56 1.87
CA HIS A 93 -3.94 2.36 2.48
C HIS A 93 -5.47 2.27 2.34
N LYS A 94 -6.19 3.37 2.62
CA LYS A 94 -7.64 3.42 2.42
C LYS A 94 -8.02 3.15 0.95
N LYS A 95 -7.35 3.83 0.01
CA LYS A 95 -7.68 3.71 -1.42
C LYS A 95 -7.38 2.33 -1.98
N TYR A 96 -6.31 1.71 -1.51
CA TYR A 96 -5.97 0.32 -1.80
C TYR A 96 -7.11 -0.63 -1.39
N ASN A 97 -7.60 -0.53 -0.15
CA ASN A 97 -8.70 -1.40 0.31
C ASN A 97 -10.04 -1.10 -0.38
N GLU A 98 -10.30 0.16 -0.78
CA GLU A 98 -11.48 0.49 -1.61
C GLU A 98 -11.46 -0.25 -2.96
N ILE A 99 -10.27 -0.48 -3.54
CA ILE A 99 -10.11 -1.25 -4.78
C ILE A 99 -10.23 -2.74 -4.49
N ASN A 100 -9.60 -3.24 -3.44
CA ASN A 100 -9.70 -4.66 -3.06
C ASN A 100 -11.15 -5.08 -2.75
N LEU A 101 -11.94 -4.18 -2.13
CA LEU A 101 -13.36 -4.43 -1.92
C LEU A 101 -14.13 -4.55 -3.24
N GLN A 102 -13.76 -3.77 -4.26
CA GLN A 102 -14.36 -3.83 -5.59
C GLN A 102 -13.95 -5.07 -6.38
N LEU A 103 -12.73 -5.59 -6.15
CA LEU A 103 -12.29 -6.86 -6.71
C LEU A 103 -13.01 -8.05 -6.06
N GLY A 104 -13.36 -7.96 -4.78
CA GLY A 104 -14.01 -9.03 -4.02
C GLY A 104 -13.02 -9.86 -3.22
N GLN A 105 -13.51 -10.62 -2.23
CA GLN A 105 -12.65 -11.32 -1.26
C GLN A 105 -11.74 -12.38 -1.89
N THR A 106 -12.26 -13.16 -2.85
CA THR A 106 -11.50 -14.22 -3.54
C THR A 106 -10.40 -13.63 -4.43
N ASP A 107 -10.69 -12.52 -5.10
CA ASP A 107 -9.78 -11.89 -6.07
C ASP A 107 -8.74 -11.00 -5.36
N ALA A 108 -9.05 -10.41 -4.21
CA ALA A 108 -8.13 -9.53 -3.50
C ALA A 108 -6.87 -10.22 -2.92
N GLY A 109 -6.84 -11.56 -2.89
CA GLY A 109 -5.67 -12.36 -2.50
C GLY A 109 -4.79 -12.81 -3.68
N LEU A 110 -5.33 -12.78 -4.90
CA LEU A 110 -4.61 -13.16 -6.12
C LEU A 110 -3.54 -12.11 -6.46
N SER A 111 -2.43 -12.55 -7.03
CA SER A 111 -1.40 -11.67 -7.61
C SER A 111 -1.97 -10.85 -8.78
N PHE A 112 -1.26 -9.78 -9.15
CA PHE A 112 -1.66 -8.99 -10.31
C PHE A 112 -1.67 -9.84 -11.58
N GLU A 113 -0.70 -10.75 -11.72
CA GLU A 113 -0.57 -11.66 -12.84
C GLU A 113 -1.80 -12.60 -12.93
N GLU A 114 -2.20 -13.24 -11.83
CA GLU A 114 -3.40 -14.11 -11.76
C GLU A 114 -4.69 -13.33 -12.07
N LEU A 115 -4.82 -12.10 -11.56
CA LEU A 115 -5.98 -11.25 -11.85
C LEU A 115 -6.07 -10.84 -13.32
N ASN A 116 -4.92 -10.73 -13.99
CA ASN A 116 -4.84 -10.31 -15.39
C ASN A 116 -5.15 -11.45 -16.37
N GLU A 117 -5.14 -12.71 -15.92
CA GLU A 117 -5.50 -13.88 -16.73
C GLU A 117 -7.02 -13.98 -16.97
N ASN A 118 -7.84 -13.49 -16.04
CA ASN A 118 -9.29 -13.46 -16.20
C ASN A 118 -9.74 -12.18 -16.92
N GLU A 119 -10.41 -12.32 -18.08
CA GLU A 119 -10.84 -11.17 -18.88
C GLU A 119 -11.75 -10.19 -18.13
N LYS A 120 -12.67 -10.71 -17.29
CA LYS A 120 -13.59 -9.90 -16.49
C LYS A 120 -12.83 -9.09 -15.44
N THR A 121 -11.92 -9.74 -14.73
CA THR A 121 -11.13 -9.13 -13.66
C THR A 121 -10.11 -8.14 -14.22
N ARG A 122 -9.47 -8.46 -15.35
CA ARG A 122 -8.61 -7.56 -16.13
C ARG A 122 -9.35 -6.27 -16.54
N THR A 123 -10.54 -6.40 -17.14
CA THR A 123 -11.34 -5.23 -17.57
C THR A 123 -11.72 -4.34 -16.38
N LEU A 124 -12.05 -4.95 -15.23
CA LEU A 124 -12.31 -4.22 -14.00
C LEU A 124 -11.04 -3.51 -13.50
N LEU A 125 -9.90 -4.21 -13.44
CA LEU A 125 -8.61 -3.66 -13.04
C LEU A 125 -8.20 -2.48 -13.91
N ASP A 126 -8.28 -2.59 -15.24
CA ASP A 126 -7.92 -1.50 -16.16
C ASP A 126 -8.67 -0.20 -15.82
N ARG A 127 -9.97 -0.30 -15.55
CA ARG A 127 -10.78 0.84 -15.13
C ARG A 127 -10.40 1.37 -13.75
N LEU A 128 -10.07 0.50 -12.79
CA LEU A 128 -9.66 0.92 -11.44
C LEU A 128 -8.29 1.61 -11.47
N LEU A 129 -7.34 1.07 -12.23
CA LEU A 129 -5.99 1.64 -12.41
C LEU A 129 -6.00 2.99 -13.13
N GLN A 130 -7.00 3.25 -13.97
CA GLN A 130 -7.23 4.60 -14.53
C GLN A 130 -7.49 5.65 -13.44
N THR A 131 -8.06 5.26 -12.29
CA THR A 131 -8.34 6.17 -11.16
C THR A 131 -7.26 6.15 -10.10
N PHE A 132 -6.54 5.05 -9.95
CA PHE A 132 -5.50 4.87 -8.94
C PHE A 132 -4.37 3.97 -9.47
N PRO A 133 -3.43 4.54 -10.24
CA PRO A 133 -2.40 3.76 -10.92
C PRO A 133 -1.39 3.10 -9.97
N TRP A 134 -1.31 3.57 -8.73
CA TRP A 134 -0.38 3.07 -7.72
C TRP A 134 -0.80 1.74 -7.09
N TRP A 135 -2.00 1.25 -7.39
CA TRP A 135 -2.51 0.01 -6.80
C TRP A 135 -1.56 -1.17 -7.02
N VAL A 136 -0.99 -1.33 -8.22
CA VAL A 136 -0.13 -2.49 -8.55
C VAL A 136 1.11 -2.54 -7.64
N ASP A 137 1.77 -1.41 -7.46
CA ASP A 137 2.96 -1.31 -6.59
C ASP A 137 2.58 -1.57 -5.13
N LEU A 138 1.47 -0.99 -4.66
CA LEU A 138 0.98 -1.22 -3.30
C LEU A 138 0.56 -2.67 -3.07
N HIS A 139 -0.10 -3.29 -4.04
CA HIS A 139 -0.55 -4.67 -3.97
C HIS A 139 0.64 -5.63 -3.87
N ARG A 140 1.71 -5.40 -4.63
CA ARG A 140 2.97 -6.16 -4.48
C ARG A 140 3.55 -6.11 -3.07
N TRP A 141 3.31 -5.03 -2.32
CA TRP A 141 3.83 -4.88 -0.96
C TRP A 141 2.84 -5.36 0.12
N TRP A 142 1.54 -5.29 -0.16
CA TRP A 142 0.50 -5.41 0.86
C TRP A 142 -0.40 -6.63 0.70
N ARG A 143 -0.36 -7.32 -0.45
CA ARG A 143 -1.28 -8.42 -0.79
C ARG A 143 -1.43 -9.45 0.31
N THR A 144 -0.32 -9.89 0.91
CA THR A 144 -0.27 -10.93 1.95
C THR A 144 -0.23 -10.36 3.37
N ASN A 145 -0.26 -9.04 3.54
CA ASN A 145 -0.15 -8.39 4.84
C ASN A 145 -1.57 -8.05 5.36
N PRO A 146 -2.10 -8.76 6.36
CA PRO A 146 -3.46 -8.52 6.87
C PRO A 146 -3.62 -7.15 7.53
N ALA A 147 -2.53 -6.47 7.89
CA ALA A 147 -2.60 -5.08 8.38
C ALA A 147 -2.93 -4.07 7.26
N TYR A 148 -2.77 -4.46 5.99
CA TYR A 148 -2.97 -3.59 4.83
C TYR A 148 -3.99 -4.11 3.82
N ASN A 149 -4.13 -5.43 3.69
CA ASN A 149 -5.16 -6.05 2.87
C ASN A 149 -6.22 -6.67 3.78
N THR A 150 -7.31 -5.94 4.05
CA THR A 150 -8.38 -6.43 4.93
C THR A 150 -9.20 -7.55 4.29
N SER A 151 -9.10 -7.72 2.97
CA SER A 151 -9.74 -8.79 2.23
C SER A 151 -8.90 -10.07 2.19
N PHE A 152 -7.63 -10.02 2.64
CA PHE A 152 -6.78 -11.20 2.73
C PHE A 152 -7.19 -12.05 3.92
N SER A 153 -7.64 -13.28 3.64
CA SER A 153 -7.88 -14.30 4.66
C SER A 153 -6.74 -15.30 4.67
N THR A 154 -6.25 -15.66 5.86
CA THR A 154 -5.32 -16.78 6.07
C THR A 154 -6.05 -18.10 6.29
N ALA A 155 -7.39 -18.12 6.21
CA ALA A 155 -8.13 -19.37 6.32
C ALA A 155 -7.74 -20.29 5.16
N ASP A 156 -7.37 -21.53 5.49
CA ASP A 156 -7.12 -22.55 4.47
C ASP A 156 -8.38 -22.70 3.59
N PRO A 157 -8.25 -22.81 2.25
CA PRO A 157 -9.37 -23.16 1.39
C PRO A 157 -9.85 -24.56 1.79
N GLY A 158 -10.86 -24.64 2.65
CA GLY A 158 -11.34 -25.91 3.21
C GLY A 158 -11.92 -25.86 4.62
N GLN A 159 -11.78 -24.75 5.37
CA GLN A 159 -12.52 -24.56 6.62
C GLN A 159 -13.79 -23.73 6.41
N ASP A 160 -14.65 -24.20 5.50
CA ASP A 160 -16.05 -23.79 5.51
C ASP A 160 -16.83 -24.81 6.37
N PHE A 161 -16.97 -24.52 7.67
CA PHE A 161 -17.89 -25.28 8.52
C PHE A 161 -19.32 -24.82 8.22
N SER A 162 -19.81 -25.17 7.04
CA SER A 162 -21.22 -25.04 6.66
C SER A 162 -21.77 -26.38 6.20
N ALA A 163 -21.65 -27.40 7.04
CA ALA A 163 -22.47 -28.61 6.99
C ALA A 163 -22.21 -29.46 8.23
N GLU A 164 -22.91 -29.18 9.33
CA GLU A 164 -23.38 -30.20 10.29
C GLU A 164 -24.12 -29.51 11.44
N ALA A 165 -25.42 -29.29 11.22
CA ALA A 165 -26.40 -29.14 12.28
C ALA A 165 -27.75 -29.67 11.79
N MET A 166 -27.79 -30.95 11.43
CA MET A 166 -29.00 -31.76 11.50
C MET A 166 -28.60 -33.10 12.11
N ASP A 167 -28.78 -33.20 13.42
CA ASP A 167 -29.38 -34.37 14.10
C ASP A 167 -29.02 -34.35 15.60
N VAL A 168 -29.97 -33.92 16.44
CA VAL A 168 -30.45 -34.66 17.63
C VAL A 168 -31.94 -34.33 17.82
#